data_AF-A0A958HFZ4-F1
#
_entry.id   AF-A0A958HFZ4-F1
#
_cell.length_a   1.000
_cell.length_b   1.000
_cell.length_c   1.000
_cell.angle_alpha   90.00
_cell.angle_beta   90.00
_cell.angle_gamma   90.00
#
_symmetry.space_group_name_H-M   'P 1'
#
loop_
_entity.id
_entity.type
_entity.pdbx_description
1 polymer ?
#
loop_
_entity_poly.entity_id
_entity_poly.type
_entity_poly.pdbx_seq_one_letter_code
_entity_poly.pdbx_strand_id
1 'polypeptide(L)'
;MPGMGEFGLGPGIAAFNSWGGGGFWAHAVPVGCCESQYGGQSVLDQLPEDGAYIVVTDDSATASHAYVEHESSYLTDLWPTSDCRSGDAAGGDNAASSTTSDMASDSTFVSPPDSTSDENASAKSNVFGFCKWTRCYKVEVYCAPGVSDATAEAVTSLLQSWQFDAFPAGDENWARQQAFRVLPETVASLFSPVTGMGTRWMIPGETMETLFAEIAVEANGFTVIFKNRWNDPTLQTGSRECPEDRCHWWRVEVTPDGQATLTEEGGAPLP
;
A
#
# COMPACT_ATOMS: atom_id res chain seq x y z
N MET A 1 -18.27 -31.12 20.07
CA MET A 1 -17.28 -30.11 19.65
C MET A 1 -17.87 -29.40 18.43
N PRO A 2 -18.31 -28.15 18.54
CA PRO A 2 -18.80 -27.42 17.37
C PRO A 2 -17.60 -27.01 16.51
N GLY A 3 -17.71 -27.27 15.21
CA GLY A 3 -16.66 -27.03 14.23
C GLY A 3 -16.41 -25.55 14.03
N MET A 4 -15.13 -25.16 14.07
CA MET A 4 -14.68 -23.86 13.59
C MET A 4 -14.91 -23.81 12.08
N GLY A 5 -15.81 -22.93 11.64
CA GLY A 5 -15.94 -22.58 10.24
C GLY A 5 -14.69 -21.82 9.80
N GLU A 6 -14.14 -22.22 8.65
CA GLU A 6 -13.16 -21.42 7.91
C GLU A 6 -13.82 -20.09 7.54
N PHE A 7 -13.41 -19.02 8.22
CA PHE A 7 -13.66 -17.66 7.74
C PHE A 7 -12.65 -17.40 6.64
N GLY A 8 -13.14 -17.36 5.40
CA GLY A 8 -12.37 -16.89 4.26
C GLY A 8 -12.02 -15.42 4.47
N LEU A 9 -10.83 -15.15 5.01
CA LEU A 9 -10.21 -13.84 4.93
C LEU A 9 -9.89 -13.61 3.45
N GLY A 10 -10.42 -12.54 2.86
CA GLY A 10 -9.97 -12.06 1.56
C GLY A 10 -8.46 -11.78 1.56
N PRO A 11 -7.85 -11.53 0.39
CA PRO A 11 -6.41 -11.32 0.30
C PRO A 11 -5.90 -10.25 1.29
N GLY A 12 -4.87 -10.62 2.06
CA GLY A 12 -3.77 -9.71 2.38
C GLY A 12 -3.54 -9.23 3.83
N ILE A 13 -4.12 -9.85 4.88
CA ILE A 13 -3.69 -9.53 6.26
C ILE A 13 -2.52 -10.42 6.65
N ALA A 14 -1.31 -9.86 6.68
CA ALA A 14 -0.16 -10.47 7.33
C ALA A 14 -0.02 -9.85 8.72
N ALA A 15 -0.56 -10.54 9.73
CA ALA A 15 -0.29 -10.20 11.13
C ALA A 15 0.98 -10.93 11.57
N PHE A 16 2.07 -10.18 11.78
CA PHE A 16 3.29 -10.74 12.33
C PHE A 16 3.16 -10.75 13.85
N ASN A 17 2.64 -11.83 14.38
CA ASN A 17 2.78 -12.08 15.81
C ASN A 17 3.12 -13.52 16.11
N SER A 18 4.42 -13.78 16.12
CA SER A 18 4.98 -14.69 17.10
C SER A 18 6.41 -14.28 17.36
N TRP A 19 6.61 -13.50 18.42
CA TRP A 19 7.91 -13.32 19.07
C TRP A 19 8.37 -14.66 19.71
N GLY A 20 8.47 -15.72 18.91
CA GLY A 20 8.78 -17.09 19.36
C GLY A 20 7.73 -17.76 20.26
N GLY A 21 6.73 -17.04 20.77
CA GLY A 21 5.60 -17.59 21.52
C GLY A 21 4.47 -18.01 20.58
N GLY A 22 3.96 -19.23 20.73
CA GLY A 22 2.76 -19.65 20.00
C GLY A 22 1.53 -18.84 20.45
N GLY A 23 0.78 -18.28 19.49
CA GLY A 23 -0.65 -18.05 19.67
C GLY A 23 -1.14 -16.66 20.11
N PHE A 24 -0.41 -15.56 19.90
CA PHE A 24 -1.05 -14.25 20.04
C PHE A 24 -1.69 -13.81 18.72
N TRP A 25 -3.00 -13.99 18.61
CA TRP A 25 -3.83 -13.30 17.63
C TRP A 25 -4.77 -12.42 18.43
N ALA A 26 -4.77 -11.10 18.20
CA ALA A 26 -5.80 -10.26 18.79
C ALA A 26 -7.15 -10.80 18.29
N HIS A 27 -8.05 -11.11 19.21
CA HIS A 27 -9.35 -11.65 18.84
C HIS A 27 -10.24 -10.49 18.39
N ALA A 28 -11.07 -10.72 17.37
CA ALA A 28 -12.09 -9.76 17.01
C ALA A 28 -13.03 -9.56 18.22
N VAL A 29 -13.25 -8.32 18.61
CA VAL A 29 -14.06 -8.00 19.79
C VAL A 29 -15.53 -7.93 19.35
N PRO A 30 -16.44 -8.71 19.95
CA PRO A 30 -17.86 -8.61 19.64
C PRO A 30 -18.41 -7.26 20.13
N VAL A 31 -18.98 -6.49 19.22
CA VAL A 31 -19.63 -5.17 19.45
C VAL A 31 -21.14 -5.27 19.27
N GLY A 32 -21.72 -6.41 19.67
CA GLY A 32 -23.14 -6.67 19.56
C GLY A 32 -23.43 -8.14 19.34
N CYS A 33 -24.69 -8.45 19.00
CA CYS A 33 -25.12 -9.84 18.84
C CYS A 33 -24.57 -10.54 17.59
N CYS A 34 -24.08 -9.78 16.60
CA CYS A 34 -23.62 -10.32 15.31
C CYS A 34 -22.45 -9.55 14.68
N GLU A 35 -21.92 -8.53 15.35
CA GLU A 35 -20.83 -7.70 14.82
C GLU A 35 -19.57 -7.94 15.63
N SER A 36 -18.46 -8.15 14.93
CA SER A 36 -17.13 -8.17 15.51
C SER A 36 -16.32 -7.05 14.89
N GLN A 37 -15.73 -6.19 15.72
CA GLN A 37 -14.83 -5.15 15.27
C GLN A 37 -13.38 -5.59 15.47
N TYR A 38 -12.57 -5.28 14.46
CA TYR A 38 -11.13 -5.32 14.52
C TYR A 38 -10.66 -3.89 14.33
N GLY A 39 -10.30 -3.22 15.42
CA GLY A 39 -9.85 -1.84 15.39
C GLY A 39 -8.64 -1.66 16.29
N GLY A 40 -7.88 -0.58 16.08
CA GLY A 40 -6.67 -0.30 16.84
C GLY A 40 -6.90 -0.32 18.36
N GLN A 41 -8.00 0.27 18.84
CA GLN A 41 -8.34 0.24 20.26
C GLN A 41 -8.58 -1.19 20.78
N SER A 42 -9.27 -2.03 20.00
CA SER A 42 -9.52 -3.43 20.40
C SER A 42 -8.23 -4.25 20.50
N VAL A 43 -7.23 -3.96 19.66
CA VAL A 43 -5.90 -4.58 19.76
C VAL A 43 -5.20 -4.08 21.02
N LEU A 44 -5.22 -2.78 21.27
CA LEU A 44 -4.59 -2.14 22.43
C LEU A 44 -5.15 -2.67 23.76
N ASP A 45 -6.46 -2.85 23.85
CA ASP A 45 -7.14 -3.39 25.05
C ASP A 45 -6.76 -4.86 25.34
N GLN A 46 -6.21 -5.56 24.34
CA GLN A 46 -5.79 -6.97 24.44
C GLN A 46 -4.27 -7.13 24.58
N LEU A 47 -3.49 -6.06 24.46
CA LEU A 47 -2.04 -6.12 24.61
C LEU A 47 -1.65 -6.39 26.07
N PRO A 48 -0.67 -7.28 26.33
CA PRO A 48 -0.06 -7.35 27.66
C PRO A 48 0.66 -6.03 28.00
N GLU A 49 0.93 -5.79 29.28
CA GLU A 49 1.52 -4.55 29.79
C GLU A 49 2.85 -4.17 29.11
N ASP A 50 3.69 -5.16 28.81
CA ASP A 50 4.94 -5.04 28.04
C ASP A 50 4.79 -5.54 26.59
N GLY A 51 3.59 -5.37 26.03
CA GLY A 51 3.21 -5.89 24.71
C GLY A 51 3.37 -4.88 23.58
N ALA A 52 3.72 -5.40 22.41
CA ALA A 52 3.62 -4.69 21.14
C ALA A 52 2.95 -5.57 20.09
N TYR A 53 2.28 -4.95 19.13
CA TYR A 53 1.59 -5.61 18.02
C TYR A 53 1.87 -4.88 16.71
N ILE A 54 2.25 -5.64 15.69
CA ILE A 54 2.52 -5.13 14.34
C ILE A 54 1.58 -5.82 13.38
N VAL A 55 0.87 -5.04 12.57
CA VAL A 55 0.05 -5.57 11.47
C VAL A 55 0.45 -4.90 10.17
N VAL A 56 0.51 -5.71 9.12
CA VAL A 56 0.61 -5.22 7.76
C VAL A 56 -0.65 -5.61 7.01
N THR A 57 -1.29 -4.60 6.46
CA THR A 57 -2.53 -4.73 5.69
C THR A 57 -2.27 -4.33 4.25
N ASP A 58 -2.78 -5.13 3.32
CA ASP A 58 -2.95 -4.69 1.94
C ASP A 58 -4.01 -3.58 1.92
N ASP A 59 -3.56 -2.37 1.60
CA ASP A 59 -4.36 -1.15 1.51
C ASP A 59 -4.61 -0.76 0.05
N SER A 60 -4.33 -1.64 -0.93
CA SER A 60 -4.40 -1.33 -2.36
C SER A 60 -5.79 -0.90 -2.83
N ALA A 61 -6.86 -1.29 -2.13
CA ALA A 61 -8.24 -0.92 -2.46
C ALA A 61 -8.61 0.51 -2.04
N THR A 62 -7.91 1.05 -1.04
CA THR A 62 -8.23 2.31 -0.35
C THR A 62 -7.10 3.34 -0.45
N ALA A 63 -5.90 2.90 -0.84
CA ALA A 63 -4.76 3.74 -1.11
C ALA A 63 -5.13 4.79 -2.17
N SER A 64 -5.16 6.05 -1.76
CA SER A 64 -5.15 7.16 -2.70
C SER A 64 -3.86 7.09 -3.53
N HIS A 65 -3.89 7.52 -4.78
CA HIS A 65 -2.77 7.42 -5.74
C HIS A 65 -1.50 8.20 -5.33
N ALA A 66 -1.41 8.68 -4.10
CA ALA A 66 -0.33 9.51 -3.58
C ALA A 66 0.87 8.72 -3.05
N TYR A 67 0.76 7.41 -2.89
CA TYR A 67 1.89 6.60 -2.45
C TYR A 67 2.86 6.33 -3.60
N VAL A 68 4.14 6.60 -3.34
CA VAL A 68 5.24 6.34 -4.26
C VAL A 68 5.72 4.89 -4.03
N GLU A 69 6.01 4.17 -5.13
CA GLU A 69 6.66 2.86 -5.07
C GLU A 69 7.97 2.96 -4.28
N HIS A 70 8.09 2.10 -3.28
CA HIS A 70 9.23 2.06 -2.39
C HIS A 70 10.35 1.23 -3.02
N GLU A 71 11.37 1.91 -3.51
CA GLU A 71 12.48 1.27 -4.24
C GLU A 71 13.36 0.42 -3.32
N SER A 72 13.57 0.85 -2.07
CA SER A 72 14.47 0.15 -1.13
C SER A 72 13.97 -1.25 -0.81
N SER A 73 14.91 -2.19 -0.68
CA SER A 73 14.63 -3.57 -0.26
C SER A 73 14.33 -3.65 1.24
N TYR A 74 14.50 -2.56 1.99
CA TYR A 74 14.30 -2.54 3.44
C TYR A 74 13.22 -1.53 3.83
N LEU A 75 12.52 -1.81 4.93
CA LEU A 75 11.58 -0.85 5.54
C LEU A 75 12.27 0.27 6.34
N THR A 76 13.59 0.19 6.51
CA THR A 76 14.36 1.09 7.38
C THR A 76 14.17 2.57 7.04
N ASP A 77 13.98 2.89 5.76
CA ASP A 77 13.81 4.28 5.29
C ASP A 77 12.38 4.81 5.51
N LEU A 78 11.41 3.91 5.74
CA LEU A 78 10.00 4.23 5.98
C LEU A 78 9.68 4.28 7.46
N TRP A 79 10.40 3.52 8.29
CA TRP A 79 10.25 3.57 9.74
C TRP A 79 11.05 4.75 10.29
N PRO A 80 10.40 5.81 10.80
CA PRO A 80 11.12 6.82 11.56
C PRO A 80 11.85 6.12 12.71
N THR A 81 13.07 6.57 13.05
CA THR A 81 13.80 6.09 14.24
C THR A 81 13.09 6.41 15.56
N SER A 82 11.85 6.91 15.50
CA SER A 82 11.00 7.20 16.63
C SER A 82 10.54 5.94 17.33
N ASP A 83 10.62 6.01 18.65
CA ASP A 83 10.14 5.01 19.59
C ASP A 83 8.66 4.70 19.34
N CYS A 84 8.24 3.43 19.35
CA CYS A 84 6.83 3.08 19.13
C CYS A 84 5.88 3.70 20.19
N ARG A 85 6.41 4.08 21.37
CA ARG A 85 5.69 4.81 22.42
C ARG A 85 5.47 6.28 22.08
N SER A 86 6.32 6.85 21.24
CA SER A 86 6.32 8.28 20.98
C SER A 86 5.11 8.73 20.17
N GLY A 87 4.44 7.79 19.48
CA GLY A 87 3.38 8.01 18.48
C GLY A 87 2.82 9.41 18.49
N ASP A 88 3.39 10.24 17.63
CA ASP A 88 2.68 11.39 17.14
C ASP A 88 1.49 10.83 16.37
N ALA A 89 0.31 11.38 16.58
CA ALA A 89 -0.85 11.10 15.74
C ALA A 89 -0.61 11.70 14.35
N ALA A 90 0.46 11.29 13.66
CA ALA A 90 0.88 11.77 12.37
C ALA A 90 0.15 10.96 11.29
N GLY A 91 -1.16 11.18 11.24
CA GLY A 91 -1.95 10.89 10.06
C GLY A 91 -1.77 12.02 9.04
N GLY A 92 -1.10 11.71 7.94
CA GLY A 92 -1.20 12.45 6.69
C GLY A 92 0.02 13.31 6.35
N ASP A 93 0.47 13.20 5.11
CA ASP A 93 1.32 14.16 4.41
C ASP A 93 2.85 13.98 4.46
N ASN A 94 3.36 12.77 4.70
CA ASN A 94 4.69 12.41 4.20
C ASN A 94 4.64 11.99 2.72
N ALA A 95 4.07 12.88 1.88
CA ALA A 95 4.30 12.89 0.45
C ALA A 95 5.22 14.08 0.15
N ALA A 96 6.53 13.82 0.06
CA ALA A 96 7.54 14.71 -0.52
C ALA A 96 7.32 16.23 -0.32
N SER A 97 7.38 16.73 0.92
CA SER A 97 7.39 18.18 1.14
C SER A 97 8.79 18.75 0.88
N SER A 98 8.98 19.24 -0.35
CA SER A 98 10.04 20.15 -0.76
C SER A 98 10.14 21.35 0.20
N THR A 99 11.37 21.68 0.59
CA THR A 99 11.76 22.85 1.38
C THR A 99 11.29 24.16 0.74
N THR A 100 10.39 24.88 1.41
CA THR A 100 10.29 26.34 1.29
C THR A 100 10.38 26.96 2.67
N SER A 101 11.53 27.58 2.94
CA SER A 101 11.73 28.48 4.06
C SER A 101 10.79 29.67 3.95
N ASP A 102 10.04 29.99 5.00
CA ASP A 102 9.53 31.34 5.19
C ASP A 102 9.52 31.76 6.67
N MET A 103 9.72 33.06 6.84
CA MET A 103 10.19 33.74 8.03
C MET A 103 9.13 33.98 9.10
N ALA A 104 9.64 34.14 10.32
CA ALA A 104 8.99 34.44 11.59
C ALA A 104 7.85 35.47 11.57
N SER A 105 6.87 35.26 12.46
CA SER A 105 6.21 36.35 13.18
C SER A 105 5.80 35.91 14.58
N ASP A 106 6.21 36.77 15.50
CA ASP A 106 6.14 36.74 16.96
C ASP A 106 4.72 36.99 17.47
N SER A 107 4.24 36.15 18.40
CA SER A 107 3.05 36.43 19.21
C SER A 107 3.11 35.61 20.51
N THR A 108 3.39 36.32 21.61
CA THR A 108 3.37 35.77 22.96
C THR A 108 1.96 35.86 23.54
N PHE A 109 1.27 34.73 23.66
CA PHE A 109 0.02 34.59 24.42
C PHE A 109 0.25 33.64 25.59
N VAL A 110 0.28 34.18 26.82
CA VAL A 110 0.42 33.41 28.05
C VAL A 110 -0.97 32.89 28.46
N SER A 111 -1.17 31.58 28.37
CA SER A 111 -2.35 30.90 28.92
C SER A 111 -2.12 30.50 30.39
N PRO A 112 -3.17 30.49 31.23
CA PRO A 112 -3.07 30.17 32.65
C PRO A 112 -2.80 28.67 32.89
N PRO A 113 -2.20 28.31 34.04
CA PRO A 113 -1.99 26.91 34.42
C PRO A 113 -3.30 26.35 34.97
N ASP A 114 -3.98 25.51 34.19
CA ASP A 114 -5.18 24.84 34.67
C ASP A 114 -5.09 23.32 34.49
N SER A 115 -5.52 22.64 35.56
CA SER A 115 -5.91 21.24 35.68
C SER A 115 -4.90 20.15 35.27
N THR A 116 -4.56 19.31 36.24
CA THR A 116 -4.07 17.94 36.06
C THR A 116 -5.08 17.17 35.20
N SER A 117 -4.95 17.28 33.89
CA SER A 117 -5.51 16.28 32.98
C SER A 117 -4.83 14.99 33.36
N ASP A 118 -5.61 14.03 33.87
CA ASP A 118 -5.23 12.64 33.84
C ASP A 118 -4.80 12.37 32.40
N GLU A 119 -3.48 12.35 32.16
CA GLU A 119 -2.86 11.72 31.01
C GLU A 119 -3.22 10.24 31.16
N ASN A 120 -4.49 9.91 30.90
CA ASN A 120 -4.86 8.60 30.45
C ASN A 120 -3.97 8.40 29.24
N ALA A 121 -2.90 7.64 29.47
CA ALA A 121 -1.90 7.28 28.50
C ALA A 121 -2.62 6.48 27.41
N SER A 122 -3.29 7.20 26.54
CA SER A 122 -4.01 6.64 25.41
C SER A 122 -2.94 5.99 24.58
N ALA A 123 -3.03 4.68 24.44
CA ALA A 123 -2.03 3.95 23.73
C ALA A 123 -1.92 4.50 22.31
N LYS A 124 -0.68 4.68 21.86
CA LYS A 124 -0.35 5.36 20.62
C LYS A 124 -0.09 4.31 19.54
N SER A 125 -0.53 4.60 18.32
CA SER A 125 -0.26 3.79 17.14
C SER A 125 0.58 4.57 16.15
N ASN A 126 1.63 3.95 15.61
CA ASN A 126 2.35 4.49 14.47
C ASN A 126 1.82 3.81 13.22
N VAL A 127 1.38 4.60 12.25
CA VAL A 127 0.83 4.11 10.99
C VAL A 127 1.63 4.71 9.85
N PHE A 128 2.13 3.86 8.96
CA PHE A 128 2.78 4.32 7.74
C PHE A 128 2.33 3.47 6.55
N GLY A 129 2.09 4.14 5.43
CA GLY A 129 1.73 3.51 4.17
C GLY A 129 2.89 3.57 3.19
N PHE A 130 3.04 2.53 2.37
CA PHE A 130 4.02 2.47 1.30
C PHE A 130 3.48 1.60 0.16
N CYS A 131 3.95 1.77 -1.06
CA CYS A 131 3.69 0.78 -2.11
C CYS A 131 4.95 -0.03 -2.39
N LYS A 132 4.78 -1.34 -2.59
CA LYS A 132 5.82 -2.24 -3.05
C LYS A 132 5.17 -3.19 -4.03
N TRP A 133 5.83 -3.44 -5.15
CA TRP A 133 5.34 -4.34 -6.19
C TRP A 133 3.98 -3.90 -6.75
N THR A 134 3.76 -2.59 -6.89
CA THR A 134 2.49 -1.97 -7.30
C THR A 134 1.29 -2.29 -6.40
N ARG A 135 1.55 -2.82 -5.20
CA ARG A 135 0.57 -3.00 -4.13
C ARG A 135 0.88 -2.02 -3.03
N CYS A 136 -0.15 -1.44 -2.44
CA CYS A 136 0.03 -0.51 -1.36
C CYS A 136 -0.30 -1.21 -0.06
N TYR A 137 0.61 -1.07 0.90
CA TYR A 137 0.53 -1.68 2.20
C TYR A 137 0.50 -0.58 3.24
N LYS A 138 -0.14 -0.90 4.35
CA LYS A 138 -0.14 -0.08 5.54
C LYS A 138 0.36 -0.92 6.70
N VAL A 139 1.40 -0.41 7.37
CA VAL A 139 1.95 -1.00 8.58
C VAL A 139 1.44 -0.19 9.76
N GLU A 140 0.89 -0.89 10.74
CA GLU A 140 0.41 -0.30 11.98
C GLU A 140 1.13 -0.97 13.14
N VAL A 141 1.75 -0.16 13.99
CA VAL A 141 2.49 -0.60 15.16
C VAL A 141 1.83 -0.04 16.40
N TYR A 142 1.41 -0.94 17.26
CA TYR A 142 0.70 -0.67 18.51
C TYR A 142 1.59 -1.07 19.68
N CYS A 143 1.85 -0.13 20.59
CA CYS A 143 2.62 -0.39 21.80
C CYS A 143 1.77 -0.10 23.03
N ALA A 144 1.80 -1.02 24.01
CA ALA A 144 1.14 -0.81 25.29
C ALA A 144 1.76 0.41 26.00
N PRO A 145 0.98 1.17 26.81
CA PRO A 145 1.50 2.34 27.52
C PRO A 145 2.69 2.04 28.45
N GLY A 146 2.76 0.82 28.98
CA GLY A 146 3.81 0.34 29.88
C GLY A 146 4.95 -0.41 29.19
N VAL A 147 5.06 -0.35 27.86
CA VAL A 147 6.08 -1.11 27.11
C VAL A 147 7.49 -0.71 27.55
N SER A 148 8.32 -1.72 27.81
CA SER A 148 9.70 -1.54 28.24
C SER A 148 10.58 -1.02 27.10
N ASP A 149 11.72 -0.41 27.46
CA ASP A 149 12.73 0.00 26.48
C ASP A 149 13.22 -1.18 25.63
N ALA A 150 13.37 -2.35 26.24
CA ALA A 150 13.80 -3.57 25.56
C ALA A 150 12.78 -4.01 24.48
N THR A 151 11.49 -3.98 24.79
CA THR A 151 10.44 -4.30 23.81
C THR A 151 10.36 -3.26 22.70
N ALA A 152 10.42 -1.96 23.04
CA ALA A 152 10.41 -0.87 22.06
C ALA A 152 11.64 -0.93 21.11
N GLU A 153 12.83 -1.23 21.64
CA GLU A 153 14.05 -1.41 20.86
C GLU A 153 13.95 -2.64 19.94
N ALA A 154 13.37 -3.73 20.43
CA ALA A 154 13.22 -4.94 19.64
C ALA A 154 12.16 -4.78 18.53
N VAL A 155 11.07 -4.02 18.75
CA VAL A 155 10.13 -3.61 17.68
C VAL A 155 10.87 -2.79 16.62
N THR A 156 11.64 -1.78 17.04
CA THR A 156 12.41 -0.93 16.13
C THR A 156 13.42 -1.75 15.32
N SER A 157 14.17 -2.63 15.98
CA SER A 157 15.14 -3.52 15.34
C SER A 157 14.47 -4.48 14.35
N LEU A 158 13.29 -5.00 14.68
CA LEU A 158 12.51 -5.85 13.78
C LEU A 158 12.10 -5.09 12.50
N LEU A 159 11.55 -3.88 12.64
CA LEU A 159 11.12 -3.08 11.49
C LEU A 159 12.30 -2.62 10.63
N GLN A 160 13.44 -2.29 11.26
CA GLN A 160 14.66 -1.91 10.56
C GLN A 160 15.32 -3.07 9.81
N SER A 161 15.20 -4.29 10.34
CA SER A 161 15.72 -5.52 9.70
C SER A 161 14.77 -6.12 8.67
N TRP A 162 13.54 -5.61 8.57
CA TRP A 162 12.56 -6.11 7.61
C TRP A 162 13.03 -5.83 6.19
N GLN A 163 13.30 -6.93 5.49
CA GLN A 163 13.62 -6.96 4.07
C GLN A 163 12.42 -7.47 3.26
N PHE A 164 12.11 -6.80 2.16
CA PHE A 164 11.21 -7.34 1.14
C PHE A 164 11.90 -8.46 0.38
N ASP A 165 11.18 -9.55 0.15
CA ASP A 165 11.65 -10.62 -0.73
C ASP A 165 11.83 -10.12 -2.18
N ALA A 166 12.32 -10.98 -3.07
CA ALA A 166 12.15 -10.68 -4.49
C ALA A 166 10.66 -10.65 -4.83
N PHE A 167 10.29 -9.89 -5.87
CA PHE A 167 8.93 -9.91 -6.38
C PHE A 167 8.53 -11.37 -6.68
N PRO A 168 7.48 -11.92 -6.05
CA PRO A 168 7.08 -13.30 -6.24
C PRO A 168 6.82 -13.60 -7.71
N ALA A 169 7.63 -14.49 -8.30
CA ALA A 169 7.40 -14.98 -9.66
C ALA A 169 6.04 -15.68 -9.71
N GLY A 170 5.28 -15.44 -10.78
CA GLY A 170 3.92 -15.94 -10.91
C GLY A 170 2.85 -15.08 -10.23
N ASP A 171 3.18 -13.88 -9.76
CA ASP A 171 2.17 -12.89 -9.37
C ASP A 171 1.68 -12.08 -10.59
N GLU A 172 0.42 -11.64 -10.58
CA GLU A 172 -0.14 -10.80 -11.64
C GLU A 172 0.64 -9.51 -11.85
N ASN A 173 0.99 -8.80 -10.77
CA ASN A 173 1.71 -7.54 -10.86
C ASN A 173 3.16 -7.77 -11.27
N TRP A 174 3.74 -8.92 -10.91
CA TRP A 174 5.06 -9.33 -11.39
C TRP A 174 5.01 -9.49 -12.91
N ALA A 175 3.99 -10.19 -13.42
CA ALA A 175 3.80 -10.40 -14.84
C ALA A 175 3.64 -9.06 -15.59
N ARG A 176 2.90 -8.09 -15.02
CA ARG A 176 2.83 -6.73 -15.60
C ARG A 176 4.22 -6.11 -15.72
N GLN A 177 5.05 -6.19 -14.69
CA GLN A 177 6.40 -5.61 -14.72
C GLN A 177 7.29 -6.29 -15.75
N GLN A 178 7.21 -7.61 -15.91
CA GLN A 178 7.95 -8.31 -16.97
C GLN A 178 7.43 -7.89 -18.35
N ALA A 179 6.11 -7.86 -18.51
CA ALA A 179 5.47 -7.48 -19.76
C ALA A 179 5.81 -6.04 -20.18
N PHE A 180 5.93 -5.14 -19.21
CA PHE A 180 6.27 -3.75 -19.43
C PHE A 180 7.66 -3.57 -20.06
N ARG A 181 8.62 -4.42 -19.72
CA ARG A 181 10.02 -4.35 -20.19
C ARG A 181 10.17 -4.61 -21.69
N VAL A 182 9.18 -5.21 -22.33
CA VAL A 182 9.21 -5.54 -23.77
C VAL A 182 8.33 -4.63 -24.62
N LEU A 183 7.69 -3.62 -24.01
CA LEU A 183 6.97 -2.60 -24.77
C LEU A 183 7.95 -1.71 -25.55
N PRO A 184 7.52 -1.15 -26.70
CA PRO A 184 8.30 -0.15 -27.42
C PRO A 184 8.65 1.04 -26.52
N GLU A 185 9.85 1.61 -26.64
CA GLU A 185 10.31 2.73 -25.78
C GLU A 185 9.40 3.96 -25.87
N THR A 186 8.88 4.25 -27.07
CA THR A 186 7.89 5.33 -27.31
C THR A 186 6.60 5.16 -26.53
N VAL A 187 6.27 3.91 -26.20
CA VAL A 187 5.08 3.52 -25.46
C VAL A 187 5.42 3.45 -23.98
N ALA A 188 6.55 2.86 -23.62
CA ALA A 188 7.02 2.73 -22.24
C ALA A 188 7.13 4.09 -21.53
N SER A 189 7.51 5.15 -22.24
CA SER A 189 7.54 6.51 -21.67
C SER A 189 6.15 7.05 -21.27
N LEU A 190 5.08 6.52 -21.85
CA LEU A 190 3.69 6.83 -21.49
C LEU A 190 3.26 6.12 -20.20
N PHE A 191 3.95 5.05 -19.80
CA PHE A 191 3.71 4.32 -18.56
C PHE A 191 4.67 4.83 -17.47
N SER A 192 4.12 5.43 -16.42
CA SER A 192 4.90 5.57 -15.19
C SER A 192 4.94 4.20 -14.49
N PRO A 193 6.13 3.63 -14.22
CA PRO A 193 6.24 2.36 -13.50
C PRO A 193 5.75 2.47 -12.05
N VAL A 194 5.62 3.69 -11.53
CA VAL A 194 5.36 4.00 -10.11
C VAL A 194 3.87 4.04 -9.78
N THR A 195 3.03 4.44 -10.73
CA THR A 195 1.60 4.59 -10.48
C THR A 195 0.88 3.33 -10.95
N GLY A 196 0.42 2.51 -10.03
CA GLY A 196 -0.43 1.34 -10.31
C GLY A 196 -1.40 1.66 -11.46
N MET A 197 -1.33 0.85 -12.52
CA MET A 197 -1.80 1.14 -13.87
C MET A 197 -3.29 1.50 -13.97
N GLY A 198 -3.57 2.78 -13.69
CA GLY A 198 -4.86 3.44 -13.78
C GLY A 198 -4.73 4.95 -13.62
N THR A 199 -3.57 5.53 -13.94
CA THR A 199 -3.38 6.98 -13.89
C THR A 199 -4.06 7.62 -15.10
N ARG A 200 -5.14 8.34 -14.81
CA ARG A 200 -5.74 9.31 -15.71
C ARG A 200 -4.78 10.50 -15.79
N TRP A 201 -4.04 10.61 -16.88
CA TRP A 201 -3.26 11.81 -17.15
C TRP A 201 -4.21 12.85 -17.77
N MET A 202 -4.36 13.99 -17.09
CA MET A 202 -4.95 15.16 -17.70
C MET A 202 -3.80 16.02 -18.20
N ILE A 203 -3.51 15.95 -19.50
CA ILE A 203 -2.64 16.94 -20.14
C ILE A 203 -3.48 18.23 -20.26
N PRO A 204 -3.07 19.37 -19.65
CA PRO A 204 -3.85 20.60 -19.71
C PRO A 204 -4.00 21.08 -21.16
N GLY A 205 -5.23 21.02 -21.69
CA GLY A 205 -5.55 21.44 -23.06
C GLY A 205 -5.54 20.31 -24.09
N GLU A 206 -5.18 19.08 -23.73
CA GLU A 206 -5.17 17.92 -24.62
C GLU A 206 -5.96 16.73 -24.07
N THR A 207 -6.19 15.81 -24.98
CA THR A 207 -7.02 14.63 -24.94
C THR A 207 -6.86 13.84 -23.64
N MET A 208 -7.97 13.37 -23.03
CA MET A 208 -7.86 12.41 -21.93
C MET A 208 -7.21 11.14 -22.45
N GLU A 209 -5.97 10.92 -22.06
CA GLU A 209 -5.28 9.66 -22.24
C GLU A 209 -5.51 8.80 -21.00
N THR A 210 -5.96 7.58 -21.21
CA THR A 210 -6.08 6.59 -20.15
C THR A 210 -5.39 5.33 -20.59
N LEU A 211 -4.50 4.91 -19.72
CA LEU A 211 -3.63 3.79 -19.90
C LEU A 211 -3.98 2.75 -18.84
N PHE A 212 -4.23 1.51 -19.27
CA PHE A 212 -4.51 0.42 -18.35
C PHE A 212 -4.00 -0.90 -18.91
N ALA A 213 -3.74 -1.84 -18.01
CA ALA A 213 -3.34 -3.20 -18.35
C ALA A 213 -4.42 -4.19 -17.90
N GLU A 214 -4.84 -5.05 -18.81
CA GLU A 214 -5.64 -6.24 -18.53
C GLU A 214 -4.72 -7.44 -18.38
N ILE A 215 -5.05 -8.36 -17.48
CA ILE A 215 -4.32 -9.61 -17.31
C ILE A 215 -5.30 -10.76 -17.38
N ALA A 216 -4.91 -11.80 -18.12
CA ALA A 216 -5.49 -13.12 -18.03
C ALA A 216 -4.44 -14.09 -17.48
N VAL A 217 -4.83 -14.88 -16.48
CA VAL A 217 -4.01 -15.99 -15.96
C VAL A 217 -4.27 -17.22 -16.82
N GLU A 218 -3.21 -17.83 -17.33
CA GLU A 218 -3.26 -19.00 -18.20
C GLU A 218 -2.50 -20.18 -17.57
N ALA A 219 -2.72 -21.39 -18.09
CA ALA A 219 -2.10 -22.59 -17.54
C ALA A 219 -0.56 -22.55 -17.57
N ASN A 220 0.02 -21.79 -18.49
CA ASN A 220 1.46 -21.71 -18.71
C ASN A 220 2.02 -20.29 -18.52
N GLY A 221 1.33 -19.40 -17.80
CA GLY A 221 1.80 -18.04 -17.57
C GLY A 221 0.68 -17.00 -17.54
N PHE A 222 0.98 -15.82 -18.07
CA PHE A 222 0.09 -14.67 -18.09
C PHE A 222 0.03 -14.07 -19.48
N THR A 223 -1.16 -13.63 -19.87
CA THR A 223 -1.34 -12.72 -21.00
C THR A 223 -1.64 -11.33 -20.45
N VAL A 224 -0.77 -10.37 -20.73
CA VAL A 224 -0.91 -8.97 -20.33
C VAL A 224 -1.24 -8.15 -21.56
N ILE A 225 -2.35 -7.41 -21.53
CA ILE A 225 -2.76 -6.52 -22.62
C ILE A 225 -2.70 -5.08 -22.13
N PHE A 226 -1.78 -4.32 -22.68
CA PHE A 226 -1.68 -2.89 -22.47
C PHE A 226 -2.58 -2.17 -23.46
N LYS A 227 -3.38 -1.22 -22.98
CA LYS A 227 -4.27 -0.40 -23.81
C LYS A 227 -4.02 1.07 -23.55
N ASN A 228 -3.75 1.84 -24.59
CA ASN A 228 -3.72 3.29 -24.58
C ASN A 228 -4.98 3.80 -25.29
N ARG A 229 -5.83 4.54 -24.58
CA ARG A 229 -7.03 5.19 -25.13
C ARG A 229 -6.89 6.69 -25.01
N TRP A 230 -7.25 7.39 -26.08
CA TRP A 230 -7.29 8.85 -26.10
C TRP A 230 -8.68 9.33 -26.52
N ASN A 231 -9.10 10.52 -26.07
CA ASN A 231 -10.37 11.14 -26.50
C ASN A 231 -11.61 10.26 -26.35
N ASP A 232 -11.62 9.36 -25.38
CA ASP A 232 -12.73 8.43 -25.22
C ASP A 232 -13.71 8.92 -24.15
N PRO A 233 -14.93 9.37 -24.55
CA PRO A 233 -15.93 9.86 -23.60
C PRO A 233 -16.40 8.76 -22.65
N THR A 234 -16.25 7.48 -23.01
CA THR A 234 -16.66 6.33 -22.19
C THR A 234 -15.67 6.00 -21.08
N LEU A 235 -14.53 6.69 -21.02
CA LEU A 235 -13.62 6.59 -19.86
C LEU A 235 -14.32 6.99 -18.56
N GLN A 236 -15.27 7.92 -18.63
CA GLN A 236 -16.06 8.33 -17.48
C GLN A 236 -17.04 7.26 -16.99
N THR A 237 -17.41 6.31 -17.86
CA THR A 237 -18.34 5.23 -17.53
C THR A 237 -17.61 3.95 -17.10
N GLY A 238 -16.28 3.97 -17.03
CA GLY A 238 -15.47 2.80 -16.68
C GLY A 238 -15.49 1.68 -17.72
N SER A 239 -15.90 1.97 -18.97
CA SER A 239 -15.84 0.98 -20.05
C SER A 239 -14.39 0.55 -20.25
N ARG A 240 -14.15 -0.75 -20.49
CA ARG A 240 -12.83 -1.32 -20.84
C ARG A 240 -12.69 -1.64 -22.34
N GLU A 241 -13.71 -1.31 -23.12
CA GLU A 241 -13.66 -1.46 -24.57
C GLU A 241 -12.55 -0.58 -25.15
N CYS A 242 -11.93 -1.05 -26.22
CA CYS A 242 -10.84 -0.39 -26.93
C CYS A 242 -11.40 0.04 -28.29
N PRO A 243 -11.90 1.28 -28.45
CA PRO A 243 -12.54 1.68 -29.69
C PRO A 243 -11.53 1.72 -30.85
N GLU A 244 -11.94 1.25 -32.02
CA GLU A 244 -11.05 1.06 -33.17
C GLU A 244 -10.36 2.35 -33.64
N ASP A 245 -10.96 3.52 -33.38
CA ASP A 245 -10.51 4.83 -33.88
C ASP A 245 -9.64 5.60 -32.89
N ARG A 246 -9.58 5.18 -31.62
CA ARG A 246 -8.96 5.97 -30.55
C ARG A 246 -8.30 5.14 -29.45
N CYS A 247 -7.99 3.88 -29.77
CA CYS A 247 -7.32 2.98 -28.86
C CYS A 247 -6.27 2.17 -29.60
N HIS A 248 -5.09 2.08 -29.00
CA HIS A 248 -4.01 1.20 -29.41
C HIS A 248 -3.74 0.20 -28.30
N TRP A 249 -3.37 -1.04 -28.65
CA TRP A 249 -3.12 -2.08 -27.68
C TRP A 249 -1.93 -2.98 -28.06
N TRP A 250 -1.29 -3.53 -27.02
CA TRP A 250 -0.18 -4.47 -27.12
C TRP A 250 -0.46 -5.68 -26.25
N ARG A 251 -0.34 -6.88 -26.82
CA ARG A 251 -0.47 -8.16 -26.11
C ARG A 251 0.91 -8.72 -25.85
N VAL A 252 1.18 -9.05 -24.59
CA VAL A 252 2.44 -9.60 -24.13
C VAL A 252 2.17 -10.90 -23.37
N GLU A 253 2.85 -11.96 -23.75
CA GLU A 253 2.84 -13.23 -23.01
C GLU A 253 4.01 -13.24 -22.03
N VAL A 254 3.76 -13.69 -20.80
CA VAL A 254 4.76 -13.79 -19.74
C VAL A 254 4.77 -15.21 -19.19
N THR A 255 5.91 -15.87 -19.30
CA THR A 255 6.12 -17.23 -18.79
C THR A 255 6.39 -17.24 -17.27
N PRO A 256 6.27 -18.38 -16.58
CA PRO A 256 6.52 -18.46 -15.13
C PRO A 256 7.98 -18.19 -14.72
N ASP A 257 8.94 -18.35 -15.64
CA ASP A 257 10.35 -17.99 -15.43
C ASP A 257 10.64 -16.50 -15.72
N GLY A 258 9.63 -15.73 -16.13
CA GLY A 258 9.71 -14.28 -16.29
C GLY A 258 10.12 -13.81 -17.68
N GLN A 259 10.14 -14.70 -18.67
CA GLN A 259 10.34 -14.29 -20.05
C GLN A 259 9.05 -13.62 -20.54
N ALA A 260 9.16 -12.38 -20.99
CA ALA A 260 8.08 -11.66 -21.62
C ALA A 260 8.31 -11.58 -23.13
N THR A 261 7.26 -11.76 -23.92
CA THR A 261 7.30 -11.65 -25.38
C THR A 261 6.11 -10.84 -25.87
N LEU A 262 6.35 -9.75 -26.61
CA LEU A 262 5.30 -9.04 -27.33
C LEU A 262 4.81 -9.93 -28.48
N THR A 263 3.57 -10.41 -28.40
CA THR A 263 3.01 -11.37 -29.34
C THR A 263 2.09 -10.72 -30.37
N GLU A 264 1.36 -9.67 -29.98
CA GLU A 264 0.45 -8.96 -30.88
C GLU A 264 0.43 -7.45 -30.57
N GLU A 265 0.10 -6.67 -31.59
CA GLU A 265 -0.14 -5.23 -31.53
C GLU A 265 -1.32 -4.89 -32.45
N GLY A 266 -2.16 -3.93 -32.06
CA GLY A 266 -3.27 -3.51 -32.88
C GLY A 266 -3.99 -2.26 -32.40
N GLY A 267 -5.03 -1.87 -33.14
CA GLY A 267 -5.82 -0.66 -32.88
C GLY A 267 -5.42 0.51 -33.79
N ALA A 268 -5.82 1.72 -33.40
CA ALA A 268 -5.54 2.95 -34.12
C ALA A 268 -4.05 3.33 -33.99
N PRO A 269 -3.45 4.02 -34.99
CA PRO A 269 -2.13 4.62 -34.84
C PRO A 269 -2.09 5.56 -33.65
N LEU A 270 -0.97 5.56 -32.91
CA LEU A 270 -0.76 6.51 -31.82
C LEU A 270 -0.80 7.95 -32.34
N PRO A 271 -1.41 8.89 -31.59
CA PRO A 271 -1.48 10.30 -31.96
C PRO A 271 -0.11 10.99 -31.95
#